data_AF-A0A9E3X2Y5-F1
#
_entry.id   AF-A0A9E3X2Y5-F1
#
_cell.length_a   1.000
_cell.length_b   1.000
_cell.length_c   1.000
_cell.angle_alpha   90.00
_cell.angle_beta   90.00
_cell.angle_gamma   90.00
#
_symmetry.space_group_name_H-M   'P 1'
#
loop_
_entity.id
_entity.type
_entity.pdbx_description
1 polymer ?
#
loop_
_entity_poly.entity_id
_entity_poly.type
_entity_poly.pdbx_seq_one_letter_code
_entity_poly.pdbx_strand_id
1 'polypeptide(L)'
;LVNGEPATLGLRRALIIYIDHRFEVITRRTQFQLSKARERAHILEGLRIALEFLDEVIQLIRNSESADAARTGLMERFGLSQVQAQAILDMQLRRLAALERQRIEDEYQEIMSRIAYYEDLLAHPEKIRALIREDILMLREKFGDERRTRIAYDANGSLNDEDLIANDNVFISYSAGAYIKRMKAEVFRAQGRGGRGIKGMATRDEDTVISLLFARNLDYILFFTNTGRVYSSRVYELPEGSRTSRGAHTANVLNLQPNETVSTMMIVPDFDQAEYITLLTRLGRIKRMELSAFSNIRASGLIAMNLDENDSLDWARLTHGDEEFIIASRNGKALRFHEDNVRPMGRTAAGVMAMRLLDDDEIVSIDVVKPDHELLVVHSRGWGKRVSLDEYNAKGRYTQGNWTTDHRRLEEVGPVVAARVVHPQDQITIMTSNGIVLRTPVHGISRMGRATRGVRIVNLQGDDAVAALAVITHEDLTRGVDGGTEDETLAGESTLNVNGAGGNGTVEVDGAGMVVSGEIDEIIDDELDEIDPAAPEAESETV
;
A
#
# COMPACT_ATOMS: atom_id res chain seq x y z
N LEU A 1 19.03 27.69 31.10
CA LEU A 1 20.49 27.77 31.24
C LEU A 1 20.99 26.42 31.72
N VAL A 2 22.04 25.87 31.10
CA VAL A 2 22.76 24.70 31.62
C VAL A 2 24.06 25.24 32.19
N ASN A 3 24.30 25.06 33.48
CA ASN A 3 25.48 25.62 34.18
C ASN A 3 25.66 27.14 34.00
N GLY A 4 24.56 27.90 33.92
CA GLY A 4 24.59 29.35 33.76
C GLY A 4 24.62 29.85 32.32
N GLU A 5 24.66 28.95 31.32
CA GLU A 5 24.76 29.32 29.90
C GLU A 5 23.53 28.92 29.07
N PRO A 6 23.11 29.72 28.08
CA PRO A 6 22.02 29.37 27.17
C PRO A 6 22.47 28.26 26.20
N ALA A 7 21.68 27.19 26.09
CA ALA A 7 21.98 26.05 25.24
C ALA A 7 20.69 25.47 24.62
N THR A 8 20.78 25.05 23.35
CA THR A 8 19.72 24.30 22.67
C THR A 8 19.83 22.83 23.02
N LEU A 9 18.74 22.21 23.47
CA LEU A 9 18.74 20.83 23.97
C LEU A 9 17.72 19.97 23.22
N GLY A 10 18.14 18.77 22.81
CA GLY A 10 17.19 17.72 22.43
C GLY A 10 16.49 17.12 23.65
N LEU A 11 15.32 16.49 23.43
CA LEU A 11 14.48 15.94 24.50
C LEU A 11 15.24 15.01 25.45
N ARG A 12 16.03 14.08 24.92
CA ARG A 12 16.84 13.15 25.72
C ARG A 12 17.76 13.88 26.69
N ARG A 13 18.45 14.92 26.22
CA ARG A 13 19.40 15.67 27.04
C ARG A 13 18.69 16.48 28.12
N ALA A 14 17.54 17.08 27.79
CA ALA A 14 16.71 17.79 28.77
C ALA A 14 16.22 16.86 29.89
N LEU A 15 15.78 15.64 29.56
CA LEU A 15 15.33 14.65 30.55
C LEU A 15 16.46 14.18 31.47
N ILE A 16 17.66 13.97 30.93
CA ILE A 16 18.84 13.61 31.74
C ILE A 16 19.15 14.70 32.75
N ILE A 17 19.21 15.97 32.31
CA ILE A 17 19.49 17.12 33.19
C ILE A 17 18.42 17.23 34.28
N TYR A 18 17.15 17.01 33.96
CA TYR A 18 16.08 17.00 34.95
C TYR A 18 16.28 15.92 36.03
N ILE A 19 16.64 14.71 35.62
CA ILE A 19 16.90 13.58 36.55
C ILE A 19 18.11 13.88 37.43
N ASP A 20 19.19 14.40 36.87
CA ASP A 20 20.41 14.75 37.60
C ASP A 20 20.12 15.84 38.65
N HIS A 21 19.35 16.86 38.27
CA HIS A 21 18.91 17.89 39.21
C HIS A 21 18.01 17.31 40.32
N ARG A 22 17.07 16.41 40.00
CA ARG A 22 16.25 15.73 41.02
C ARG A 22 17.08 14.89 41.98
N PHE A 23 18.10 14.21 41.46
CA PHE A 23 19.05 13.45 42.26
C PHE A 23 19.75 14.37 43.27
N GLU A 24 20.33 15.48 42.82
CA GLU A 24 21.00 16.45 43.69
C GLU A 24 20.07 17.00 44.78
N VAL A 25 18.85 17.42 44.40
CA VAL A 25 17.86 17.98 45.33
C VAL A 25 17.47 16.96 46.41
N ILE A 26 17.24 15.70 46.04
CA ILE A 26 16.90 14.65 46.99
C ILE A 26 18.07 14.35 47.91
N THR A 27 19.29 14.24 47.38
CA THR A 27 20.49 14.05 48.21
C THR A 27 20.63 15.15 49.25
N ARG A 28 20.51 16.43 48.85
CA ARG A 28 20.61 17.58 49.76
C ARG A 28 19.50 17.58 50.81
N ARG A 29 18.26 17.27 50.41
CA ARG A 29 17.12 17.14 51.34
C ARG A 29 17.37 16.05 52.37
N THR A 30 17.80 14.87 51.92
CA THR A 30 18.06 13.72 52.80
C THR A 30 19.23 13.99 53.75
N GLN A 31 20.30 14.65 53.28
CA GLN A 31 21.41 15.09 54.15
C GLN A 31 20.95 16.05 55.23
N PHE A 32 20.10 17.03 54.88
CA PHE A 32 19.53 17.96 55.85
C PHE A 32 18.66 17.24 56.89
N GLN A 33 17.80 16.32 56.44
CA GLN A 33 16.96 15.50 57.33
C GLN A 33 17.80 14.59 58.24
N LEU A 34 18.87 14.00 57.72
CA LEU A 34 19.81 13.18 58.48
C LEU A 34 20.52 14.01 59.56
N SER A 35 21.00 15.21 59.22
CA SER A 35 21.62 16.12 60.20
C SER A 35 20.66 16.44 61.34
N LYS A 36 19.40 16.79 61.01
CA LYS A 36 18.37 17.10 62.01
C LYS A 36 18.00 15.90 62.87
N ALA A 37 17.91 14.72 62.26
CA ALA A 37 17.64 13.48 62.98
C ALA A 37 18.78 13.13 63.95
N ARG A 38 20.04 13.27 63.53
CA ARG A 38 21.22 13.06 64.39
C ARG A 38 21.30 14.05 65.55
N GLU A 39 21.06 15.34 65.31
CA GLU A 39 20.96 16.36 66.36
C GLU A 39 19.90 15.98 67.40
N ARG A 40 18.74 15.49 66.95
CA ARG A 40 17.64 15.07 67.82
C ARG A 40 17.98 13.79 68.60
N ALA A 41 18.54 12.77 67.92
CA ALA A 41 18.98 11.53 68.54
C ALA A 41 20.01 11.79 69.65
N HIS A 42 20.97 12.68 69.39
CA HIS A 42 22.00 13.08 70.36
C HIS A 42 21.38 13.67 71.63
N ILE A 43 20.38 14.55 71.51
CA ILE A 43 19.66 15.10 72.67
C ILE A 43 18.90 14.00 73.41
N LEU A 44 18.18 13.14 72.69
CA LEU A 44 17.40 12.05 73.29
C LEU A 44 18.31 11.05 74.02
N GLU A 45 19.48 10.73 73.49
CA GLU A 45 20.48 9.88 74.15
C GLU A 45 20.92 10.46 75.49
N GLY A 46 21.21 11.77 75.55
CA GLY A 46 21.54 12.45 76.81
C GLY A 46 20.39 12.42 77.82
N LEU A 47 19.14 12.61 77.36
CA LEU A 47 17.95 12.50 78.21
C LEU A 47 17.73 11.07 78.71
N ARG A 48 18.02 10.05 77.90
CA ARG A 48 17.92 8.63 78.30
C ARG A 48 18.93 8.29 79.39
N ILE A 49 20.20 8.69 79.21
CA ILE A 49 21.25 8.54 80.22
C ILE A 49 20.83 9.22 81.53
N ALA A 50 20.29 10.44 81.45
CA ALA A 50 19.83 11.17 82.63
C ALA A 50 18.65 10.50 83.35
N LEU A 51 17.75 9.85 82.61
CA LEU A 51 16.60 9.13 83.18
C LEU A 51 17.00 7.77 83.80
N GLU A 52 18.08 7.17 83.30
CA GLU A 52 18.67 5.94 83.86
C GLU A 52 19.40 6.22 85.19
N PHE A 53 20.20 7.29 85.25
CA PHE A 53 20.96 7.71 86.44
C PHE A 53 20.33 8.90 87.18
N LEU A 54 19.01 8.92 87.29
CA LEU A 54 18.24 10.09 87.74
C LEU A 54 18.66 10.60 89.12
N ASP A 55 18.84 9.72 90.11
CA ASP A 55 19.17 10.11 91.47
C ASP A 55 20.56 10.77 91.55
N GLU A 56 21.54 10.25 90.79
CA GLU A 56 22.88 10.81 90.72
C GLU A 56 22.90 12.17 90.03
N VAL A 57 22.12 12.32 88.95
CA VAL A 57 21.94 13.59 88.24
C VAL A 57 21.29 14.64 89.16
N ILE A 58 20.25 14.29 89.91
CA ILE A 58 19.59 15.21 90.85
C ILE A 58 20.54 15.60 91.98
N GLN A 59 21.30 14.67 92.55
CA GLN A 59 22.28 14.95 93.59
C GLN A 59 23.36 15.91 93.08
N LEU A 60 23.89 15.67 91.89
CA LEU A 60 24.90 16.53 91.27
C LEU A 60 24.36 17.96 91.05
N ILE A 61 23.14 18.09 90.50
CA ILE A 61 22.51 19.40 90.28
C ILE A 61 22.24 20.12 91.62
N ARG A 62 21.74 19.40 92.64
CA ARG A 62 21.41 19.99 93.96
C ARG A 62 22.65 20.48 94.72
N ASN A 63 23.78 19.79 94.57
CA ASN A 63 25.03 20.12 95.25
C ASN A 63 25.89 21.13 94.46
N SER A 64 25.49 21.50 93.24
CA SER A 64 26.23 22.46 92.41
C SER A 64 25.89 23.90 92.80
N GLU A 65 26.91 24.77 92.84
CA GLU A 65 26.76 26.19 93.23
C GLU A 65 26.03 27.04 92.18
N SER A 66 26.00 26.61 90.92
CA SER A 66 25.32 27.31 89.81
C SER A 66 24.91 26.36 88.69
N ALA A 67 24.03 26.83 87.79
CA ALA A 67 23.62 26.06 86.60
C ALA A 67 24.79 25.76 85.66
N ASP A 68 25.76 26.68 85.54
CA ASP A 68 26.98 26.46 84.75
C ASP A 68 27.88 25.39 85.39
N ALA A 69 28.01 25.39 86.73
CA ALA A 69 28.75 24.34 87.45
C ALA A 69 28.07 22.97 87.33
N ALA A 70 26.73 22.92 87.42
CA ALA A 70 25.96 21.69 87.19
C ALA A 70 26.12 21.18 85.75
N ARG A 71 26.12 22.07 84.75
CA ARG A 71 26.34 21.71 83.34
C ARG A 71 27.73 21.08 83.14
N THR A 72 28.79 21.70 83.67
CA THR A 72 30.15 21.16 83.58
C THR A 72 30.25 19.80 84.29
N GLY A 73 29.65 19.66 85.48
CA GLY A 73 29.64 18.40 86.21
C GLY A 73 28.90 17.28 85.48
N LEU A 74 27.80 17.57 84.79
CA LEU A 74 27.09 16.60 83.95
C LEU A 74 27.94 16.16 82.76
N MET A 75 28.68 17.08 82.14
CA MET A 75 29.58 16.77 81.02
C MET A 75 30.75 15.88 81.46
N GLU A 76 31.41 16.22 82.57
CA GLU A 76 32.59 15.49 83.06
C GLU A 76 32.23 14.09 83.59
N ARG A 77 31.13 13.97 84.35
CA ARG A 77 30.79 12.72 85.04
C ARG A 77 30.07 11.70 84.16
N PHE A 78 29.25 12.16 83.22
CA PHE A 78 28.45 11.28 82.34
C PHE A 78 28.92 11.32 80.88
N GLY A 79 30.02 12.01 80.56
CA GLY A 79 30.56 12.12 79.21
C GLY A 79 29.64 12.86 78.24
N LEU A 80 28.73 13.70 78.75
CA LEU A 80 27.70 14.37 77.96
C LEU A 80 28.28 15.59 77.24
N SER A 81 27.74 15.88 76.06
CA SER A 81 28.03 17.14 75.37
C SER A 81 27.35 18.33 76.05
N GLN A 82 27.83 19.54 75.76
CA GLN A 82 27.23 20.78 76.29
C GLN A 82 25.73 20.91 75.96
N VAL A 83 25.31 20.50 74.75
CA VAL A 83 23.91 20.57 74.31
C VAL A 83 23.04 19.56 75.05
N GLN A 84 23.54 18.34 75.29
CA GLN A 84 22.83 17.33 76.08
C GLN A 84 22.70 17.76 77.54
N ALA A 85 23.79 18.25 78.15
CA ALA A 85 23.79 18.73 79.52
C ALA A 85 22.79 19.90 79.70
N GLN A 86 22.75 20.83 78.76
CA GLN A 86 21.75 21.90 78.75
C GLN A 86 20.32 21.37 78.64
N ALA A 87 20.07 20.42 77.73
CA ALA A 87 18.75 19.80 77.57
C ALA A 87 18.27 19.03 78.82
N ILE A 88 19.19 18.48 79.60
CA ILE A 88 18.89 17.83 80.89
C ILE A 88 18.51 18.87 81.95
N LEU A 89 19.23 20.00 82.01
CA LEU A 89 18.90 21.10 82.93
C LEU A 89 17.54 21.74 82.60
N ASP A 90 17.21 21.83 81.31
CA ASP A 90 15.92 22.37 80.83
C ASP A 90 14.77 21.35 80.94
N MET A 91 15.03 20.14 81.46
CA MET A 91 14.05 19.09 81.59
C MET A 91 13.01 19.42 82.67
N GLN A 92 11.74 19.24 82.35
CA GLN A 92 10.65 19.43 83.29
C GLN A 92 10.38 18.16 84.11
N LEU A 93 10.15 18.28 85.42
CA LEU A 93 9.89 17.15 86.33
C LEU A 93 8.75 16.22 85.88
N ARG A 94 7.76 16.72 85.12
CA ARG A 94 6.69 15.87 84.56
C ARG A 94 7.20 14.78 83.62
N ARG A 95 8.36 14.97 82.98
CA ARG A 95 8.97 14.01 82.05
C ARG A 95 9.49 12.74 82.74
N LEU A 96 9.52 12.73 84.08
CA LEU A 96 9.92 11.59 84.88
C LEU A 96 8.83 10.50 84.98
N ALA A 97 7.57 10.84 84.66
CA ALA A 97 6.48 9.88 84.65
C ALA A 97 6.75 8.73 83.68
N ALA A 98 6.35 7.50 84.04
CA ALA A 98 6.64 6.30 83.25
C ALA A 98 6.20 6.41 81.77
N LEU A 99 5.03 7.01 81.52
CA LEU A 99 4.53 7.25 80.16
C LEU A 99 5.39 8.25 79.36
N GLU A 100 5.92 9.29 80.00
CA GLU A 100 6.78 10.27 79.32
C GLU A 100 8.16 9.70 79.03
N ARG A 101 8.69 8.86 79.93
CA ARG A 101 9.91 8.09 79.69
C ARG A 101 9.75 7.15 78.49
N GLN A 102 8.63 6.42 78.43
CA GLN A 102 8.34 5.55 77.30
C GLN A 102 8.26 6.34 75.99
N ARG A 103 7.63 7.52 75.98
CA ARG A 103 7.59 8.37 74.78
C ARG A 103 8.97 8.82 74.31
N ILE A 104 9.89 9.11 75.22
CA ILE A 104 11.28 9.47 74.86
C ILE A 104 12.00 8.27 74.23
N GLU A 105 11.78 7.07 74.77
CA GLU A 105 12.31 5.84 74.20
C GLU A 105 11.73 5.57 72.81
N ASP A 106 10.41 5.64 72.66
CA ASP A 106 9.72 5.42 71.39
C ASP A 106 10.18 6.44 70.33
N GLU A 107 10.28 7.72 70.71
CA GLU A 107 10.81 8.78 69.85
C GLU A 107 12.26 8.50 69.44
N TYR A 108 13.09 8.03 70.37
CA TYR A 108 14.47 7.67 70.07
C TYR A 108 14.54 6.52 69.05
N GLN A 109 13.78 5.44 69.26
CA GLN A 109 13.74 4.30 68.34
C GLN A 109 13.25 4.72 66.94
N GLU A 110 12.21 5.56 66.87
CA GLU A 110 11.73 6.10 65.60
C GLU A 110 12.81 6.93 64.90
N ILE A 111 13.48 7.83 65.61
CA ILE A 111 14.54 8.67 65.04
C ILE A 111 15.72 7.80 64.57
N MET A 112 16.12 6.78 65.33
CA MET A 112 17.17 5.84 64.92
C MET A 112 16.79 5.07 63.65
N SER A 113 15.53 4.64 63.52
CA SER A 113 15.05 4.00 62.29
C SER A 113 15.11 4.92 61.07
N ARG A 114 14.78 6.21 61.26
CA ARG A 114 14.89 7.23 60.21
C ARG A 114 16.34 7.51 59.84
N ILE A 115 17.24 7.59 60.81
CA ILE A 115 18.69 7.76 60.55
C ILE A 115 19.21 6.60 59.70
N ALA A 116 18.91 5.36 60.08
CA ALA A 116 19.31 4.17 59.34
C ALA A 116 18.78 4.21 57.89
N TYR A 117 17.51 4.58 57.70
CA TYR A 117 16.93 4.77 56.37
C TYR A 117 17.64 5.86 55.56
N TYR A 118 17.92 7.03 56.14
CA TYR A 118 18.58 8.12 55.42
C TYR A 118 20.03 7.79 55.07
N GLU A 119 20.77 7.12 55.95
CA GLU A 119 22.13 6.66 55.68
C GLU A 119 22.16 5.63 54.55
N ASP A 120 21.25 4.66 54.59
CA ASP A 120 21.09 3.65 53.55
C ASP A 120 20.72 4.27 52.19
N LEU A 121 19.80 5.23 52.19
CA LEU A 121 19.39 5.97 50.99
C LEU A 121 20.56 6.78 50.39
N LEU A 122 21.37 7.44 51.23
CA LEU A 122 22.53 8.21 50.79
C LEU A 122 23.70 7.34 50.33
N ALA A 123 23.85 6.13 50.90
CA ALA A 123 24.90 5.18 50.53
C ALA A 123 24.64 4.51 49.17
N HIS A 124 23.37 4.38 48.75
CA HIS A 124 22.97 3.66 47.54
C HIS A 124 22.29 4.59 46.52
N PRO A 125 23.04 5.09 45.51
CA PRO A 125 22.48 5.94 44.45
C PRO A 125 21.28 5.33 43.72
N GLU A 126 21.22 4.00 43.62
CA GLU A 126 20.10 3.29 43.00
C GLU A 126 18.79 3.48 43.75
N LYS A 127 18.82 3.55 45.09
CA LYS A 127 17.64 3.80 45.92
C LYS A 127 17.10 5.22 45.72
N ILE A 128 17.98 6.19 45.52
CA ILE A 128 17.57 7.56 45.16
C ILE A 128 16.89 7.57 43.79
N ARG A 129 17.41 6.83 42.80
CA ARG A 129 16.77 6.72 41.48
C ARG A 129 15.41 6.02 41.55
N ALA A 130 15.28 4.98 42.39
CA ALA A 130 14.01 4.32 42.64
C ALA A 130 12.99 5.30 43.27
N LEU A 131 13.41 6.10 44.25
CA LEU A 131 12.56 7.13 44.85
C LEU A 131 12.13 8.20 43.83
N ILE A 132 13.04 8.64 42.95
CA ILE A 132 12.67 9.57 41.86
C ILE A 132 11.60 8.96 40.94
N ARG A 133 11.70 7.66 40.66
CA ARG A 133 10.72 6.94 39.85
C ARG A 133 9.35 6.92 40.52
N GLU A 134 9.32 6.59 41.80
CA GLU A 134 8.09 6.60 42.62
C GLU A 134 7.45 7.98 42.65
N ASP A 135 8.24 9.03 42.89
CA ASP A 135 7.79 10.44 42.87
C ASP A 135 7.12 10.78 41.52
N ILE A 136 7.74 10.40 40.40
CA ILE A 136 7.22 10.70 39.05
C ILE A 136 5.92 9.93 38.79
N LEU A 137 5.83 8.68 39.22
CA LEU A 137 4.60 7.88 39.06
C LEU A 137 3.45 8.47 39.87
N MET A 138 3.72 8.88 41.12
CA MET A 138 2.73 9.57 41.95
C MET A 138 2.28 10.91 41.35
N LEU A 139 3.21 11.68 40.76
CA LEU A 139 2.86 12.90 40.02
C LEU A 139 1.98 12.62 38.81
N ARG A 140 2.25 11.55 38.07
CA ARG A 140 1.42 11.12 36.93
C ARG A 140 0.01 10.75 37.38
N GLU A 141 -0.14 10.03 38.48
CA GLU A 141 -1.46 9.68 39.01
C GLU A 141 -2.25 10.90 39.50
N LYS A 142 -1.57 11.86 40.13
CA LYS A 142 -2.21 13.04 40.71
C LYS A 142 -2.53 14.13 39.68
N PHE A 143 -1.71 14.29 38.65
CA PHE A 143 -1.77 15.42 37.71
C PHE A 143 -1.84 15.01 36.23
N GLY A 144 -1.99 13.71 35.93
CA GLY A 144 -2.15 13.24 34.55
C GLY A 144 -3.51 13.62 33.97
N ASP A 145 -3.52 14.00 32.70
CA ASP A 145 -4.71 14.31 31.92
C ASP A 145 -4.73 13.55 30.59
N GLU A 146 -5.90 13.50 29.95
CA GLU A 146 -6.01 12.94 28.60
C GLU A 146 -5.45 13.92 27.56
N ARG A 147 -4.89 13.37 26.48
CA ARG A 147 -4.33 14.18 25.41
C ARG A 147 -5.43 14.99 24.73
N ARG A 148 -5.37 16.31 24.87
CA ARG A 148 -6.33 17.24 24.25
C ARG A 148 -6.21 17.32 22.72
N THR A 149 -5.00 17.20 22.19
CA THR A 149 -4.71 17.28 20.75
C THR A 149 -4.70 15.91 20.10
N ARG A 150 -5.15 15.79 18.85
CA ARG A 150 -4.91 14.59 18.01
C ARG A 150 -3.81 14.90 17.01
N ILE A 151 -2.94 13.93 16.75
CA ILE A 151 -1.94 14.04 15.67
C ILE A 151 -2.65 13.52 14.41
N ALA A 152 -3.01 14.43 13.51
CA ALA A 152 -3.48 14.07 12.18
C ALA A 152 -2.23 13.94 11.29
N TYR A 153 -1.91 12.71 10.89
CA TYR A 153 -0.77 12.45 10.00
C TYR A 153 -0.98 13.09 8.61
N ASP A 154 -2.24 13.35 8.26
CA ASP A 154 -2.68 13.88 6.95
C ASP A 154 -2.74 15.42 6.92
N ALA A 155 -2.38 16.11 8.01
CA ALA A 155 -2.44 17.57 8.10
C ALA A 155 -1.18 18.29 7.58
N ASN A 156 -0.16 17.54 7.19
CA ASN A 156 0.99 18.09 6.46
C ASN A 156 0.65 18.07 4.98
N GLY A 157 0.44 19.25 4.39
CA GLY A 157 0.44 19.46 2.94
C GLY A 157 1.82 19.26 2.32
N SER A 158 2.47 18.11 2.58
CA SER A 158 3.48 17.60 1.66
C SER A 158 2.73 17.14 0.42
N LEU A 159 2.58 18.02 -0.56
CA LEU A 159 2.24 17.62 -1.91
C LEU A 159 3.30 16.61 -2.34
N ASN A 160 2.91 15.35 -2.46
CA ASN A 160 3.70 14.39 -3.21
C ASN A 160 3.58 14.77 -4.69
N ASP A 161 4.60 14.51 -5.50
CA ASP A 161 4.50 14.74 -6.95
C ASP A 161 3.25 14.02 -7.54
N GLU A 162 2.85 12.91 -6.93
CA GLU A 162 1.63 12.16 -7.23
C GLU A 162 0.33 12.97 -7.05
N ASP A 163 0.28 13.89 -6.07
CA ASP A 163 -0.91 14.73 -5.80
C ASP A 163 -1.15 15.78 -6.90
N LEU A 164 -0.15 16.04 -7.74
CA LEU A 164 -0.24 16.91 -8.90
C LEU A 164 -0.67 16.16 -10.17
N ILE A 165 -0.71 14.83 -10.13
CA ILE A 165 -1.05 14.00 -11.29
C ILE A 165 -2.56 13.75 -11.32
N ALA A 166 -3.21 14.20 -12.38
CA ALA A 166 -4.62 13.86 -12.63
C ALA A 166 -4.80 12.35 -12.81
N ASN A 167 -5.80 11.79 -12.15
CA ASN A 167 -6.07 10.35 -12.18
C ASN A 167 -6.91 9.92 -13.40
N ASP A 168 -6.42 10.27 -14.60
CA ASP A 168 -7.08 10.00 -15.89
C ASP A 168 -7.11 8.51 -16.24
N ASN A 169 -8.14 8.12 -16.99
CA ASN A 169 -8.25 6.80 -17.62
C ASN A 169 -7.29 6.69 -18.82
N VAL A 170 -6.41 5.70 -18.80
CA VAL A 170 -5.38 5.50 -19.84
C VAL A 170 -5.34 4.06 -20.33
N PHE A 171 -4.91 3.90 -21.58
CA PHE A 171 -4.44 2.63 -22.11
C PHE A 171 -2.92 2.59 -22.06
N ILE A 172 -2.40 1.42 -21.72
CA ILE A 172 -0.97 1.09 -21.78
C ILE A 172 -0.81 0.07 -22.90
N SER A 173 0.00 0.40 -23.90
CA SER A 173 0.36 -0.53 -24.97
C SER A 173 1.80 -0.98 -24.82
N TYR A 174 2.03 -2.27 -25.06
CA TYR A 174 3.36 -2.88 -25.07
C TYR A 174 3.57 -3.70 -26.34
N SER A 175 4.69 -3.50 -27.01
CA SER A 175 5.04 -4.16 -28.27
C SER A 175 6.04 -5.30 -28.12
N ALA A 176 6.12 -6.14 -29.16
CA ALA A 176 7.06 -7.25 -29.26
C ALA A 176 8.51 -6.77 -29.23
N GLY A 177 8.79 -5.58 -29.77
CA GLY A 177 10.08 -4.90 -29.67
C GLY A 177 10.37 -4.27 -28.29
N ALA A 178 9.57 -4.62 -27.27
CA ALA A 178 9.67 -4.12 -25.91
C ALA A 178 9.55 -2.59 -25.79
N TYR A 179 8.68 -1.97 -26.61
CA TYR A 179 8.29 -0.58 -26.41
C TYR A 179 7.01 -0.48 -25.59
N ILE A 180 6.98 0.46 -24.65
CA ILE A 180 5.84 0.76 -23.81
C ILE A 180 5.45 2.23 -23.93
N LYS A 181 4.15 2.50 -23.85
CA LYS A 181 3.61 3.86 -23.72
C LYS A 181 2.24 3.85 -23.03
N ARG A 182 1.89 4.99 -22.43
CA ARG A 182 0.52 5.30 -22.00
C ARG A 182 -0.14 6.32 -22.95
N MET A 183 -1.44 6.21 -23.12
CA MET A 183 -2.27 7.08 -23.96
C MET A 183 -3.66 7.23 -23.36
N LYS A 184 -4.29 8.41 -23.48
CA LYS A 184 -5.65 8.63 -22.96
C LYS A 184 -6.67 7.68 -23.58
N ALA A 185 -7.59 7.16 -22.77
CA ALA A 185 -8.58 6.18 -23.22
C ALA A 185 -9.56 6.72 -24.27
N GLU A 186 -9.84 8.02 -24.22
CA GLU A 186 -10.72 8.75 -25.14
C GLU A 186 -10.30 8.68 -26.61
N VAL A 187 -9.02 8.40 -26.88
CA VAL A 187 -8.47 8.30 -28.24
C VAL A 187 -9.11 7.15 -29.02
N PHE A 188 -9.65 6.13 -28.34
CA PHE A 188 -10.31 4.98 -28.98
C PHE A 188 -11.82 5.01 -28.73
N ARG A 189 -12.59 5.55 -29.69
CA ARG A 189 -14.06 5.53 -29.66
C ARG A 189 -14.61 4.12 -29.90
N ALA A 190 -15.70 3.78 -29.22
CA ALA A 190 -16.40 2.51 -29.43
C ALA A 190 -17.02 2.44 -30.84
N GLN A 191 -17.01 1.24 -31.43
CA GLN A 191 -17.55 0.93 -32.74
C GLN A 191 -18.46 -0.31 -32.66
N GLY A 192 -19.38 -0.46 -33.62
CA GLY A 192 -20.20 -1.67 -33.74
C GLY A 192 -19.39 -2.91 -34.17
N ARG A 193 -19.98 -4.10 -33.98
CA ARG A 193 -19.39 -5.39 -34.42
C ARG A 193 -19.09 -5.38 -35.92
N GLY A 194 -17.91 -5.89 -36.31
CA GLY A 194 -17.50 -5.95 -37.72
C GLY A 194 -16.97 -4.62 -38.28
N GLY A 195 -16.75 -3.62 -37.43
CA GLY A 195 -16.08 -2.38 -37.81
C GLY A 195 -14.67 -2.61 -38.37
N ARG A 196 -14.21 -1.67 -39.20
CA ARG A 196 -12.86 -1.69 -39.79
C ARG A 196 -11.76 -1.30 -38.79
N GLY A 197 -12.13 -0.81 -37.60
CA GLY A 197 -11.19 -0.29 -36.62
C GLY A 197 -10.55 1.02 -37.04
N ILE A 198 -9.72 1.58 -36.17
CA ILE A 198 -8.87 2.73 -36.46
C ILE A 198 -7.40 2.32 -36.43
N LYS A 199 -6.58 2.98 -37.24
CA LYS A 199 -5.13 2.76 -37.21
C LYS A 199 -4.57 3.20 -35.85
N GLY A 200 -4.02 2.28 -35.10
CA GLY A 200 -3.31 2.53 -33.85
C GLY A 200 -1.89 3.00 -34.13
N MET A 201 -0.92 2.10 -33.96
CA MET A 201 0.50 2.36 -34.16
C MET A 201 0.89 2.32 -35.65
N ALA A 202 1.86 3.14 -36.07
CA ALA A 202 2.44 3.02 -37.40
C ALA A 202 3.38 1.80 -37.46
N THR A 203 2.86 0.68 -37.95
CA THR A 203 3.60 -0.54 -38.28
C THR A 203 4.35 -0.36 -39.61
N ARG A 204 5.41 0.44 -39.60
CA ARG A 204 6.50 0.28 -40.58
C ARG A 204 7.69 -0.30 -39.83
N ASP A 205 8.20 -1.41 -40.32
CA ASP A 205 9.25 -2.28 -39.75
C ASP A 205 8.85 -3.03 -38.46
N GLU A 206 8.23 -4.20 -38.65
CA GLU A 206 8.20 -5.41 -37.78
C GLU A 206 7.70 -5.33 -36.33
N ASP A 207 7.49 -4.16 -35.75
CA ASP A 207 7.09 -4.06 -34.34
C ASP A 207 5.57 -4.14 -34.16
N THR A 208 5.11 -5.27 -33.63
CA THR A 208 3.69 -5.58 -33.38
C THR A 208 3.36 -5.36 -31.92
N VAL A 209 2.23 -4.72 -31.62
CA VAL A 209 1.74 -4.58 -30.24
C VAL A 209 1.18 -5.91 -29.76
N ILE A 210 1.68 -6.41 -28.63
CA ILE A 210 1.32 -7.74 -28.09
C ILE A 210 0.44 -7.65 -26.84
N SER A 211 0.39 -6.49 -26.18
CA SER A 211 -0.44 -6.28 -25.00
C SER A 211 -1.04 -4.88 -24.97
N LEU A 212 -2.29 -4.83 -24.51
CA LEU A 212 -3.03 -3.60 -24.27
C LEU A 212 -3.73 -3.75 -22.91
N LEU A 213 -3.48 -2.81 -22.00
CA LEU A 213 -4.05 -2.78 -20.66
C LEU A 213 -4.80 -1.47 -20.45
N PHE A 214 -5.88 -1.53 -19.69
CA PHE A 214 -6.58 -0.36 -19.19
C PHE A 214 -6.15 -0.11 -17.74
N ALA A 215 -5.89 1.14 -17.38
CA ALA A 215 -5.49 1.55 -16.04
C ALA A 215 -5.83 3.03 -15.80
N ARG A 216 -5.62 3.50 -14.57
CA ARG A 216 -5.57 4.92 -14.23
C ARG A 216 -4.13 5.35 -13.98
N ASN A 217 -3.87 6.65 -14.12
CA ASN A 217 -2.51 7.21 -13.94
C ASN A 217 -1.90 6.88 -12.57
N LEU A 218 -2.69 6.86 -11.50
CA LEU A 218 -2.19 6.60 -10.14
C LEU A 218 -2.10 5.11 -9.79
N ASP A 219 -2.57 4.20 -10.65
CA ASP A 219 -2.44 2.76 -10.40
C ASP A 219 -0.96 2.33 -10.44
N TYR A 220 -0.65 1.20 -9.80
CA TYR A 220 0.61 0.51 -9.99
C TYR A 220 0.52 -0.43 -11.20
N ILE A 221 1.63 -0.59 -11.89
CA ILE A 221 1.83 -1.64 -12.89
C ILE A 221 2.97 -2.54 -12.46
N LEU A 222 2.67 -3.84 -12.32
CA LEU A 222 3.64 -4.88 -12.07
C LEU A 222 4.10 -5.51 -13.38
N PHE A 223 5.41 -5.53 -13.62
CA PHE A 223 6.04 -6.12 -14.79
C PHE A 223 6.69 -7.44 -14.43
N PHE A 224 6.17 -8.53 -14.96
CA PHE A 224 6.75 -9.85 -14.81
C PHE A 224 7.64 -10.17 -15.99
N THR A 225 8.74 -10.87 -15.74
CA THR A 225 9.77 -11.12 -16.75
C THR A 225 9.90 -12.60 -17.09
N ASN A 226 10.55 -12.87 -18.23
CA ASN A 226 10.91 -14.22 -18.69
C ASN A 226 11.80 -14.99 -17.69
N THR A 227 12.46 -14.31 -16.75
CA THR A 227 13.25 -14.95 -15.67
C THR A 227 12.47 -15.12 -14.37
N GLY A 228 11.17 -14.76 -14.37
CA GLY A 228 10.28 -14.89 -13.23
C GLY A 228 10.52 -13.85 -12.15
N ARG A 229 11.10 -12.70 -12.50
CA ARG A 229 11.19 -11.53 -11.61
C ARG A 229 10.01 -10.60 -11.84
N VAL A 230 9.79 -9.71 -10.89
CA VAL A 230 8.78 -8.66 -10.94
C VAL A 230 9.43 -7.30 -10.66
N TYR A 231 8.95 -6.30 -11.39
CA TYR A 231 9.26 -4.89 -11.20
C TYR A 231 7.95 -4.13 -10.99
N SER A 232 8.01 -2.97 -10.36
CA SER A 232 6.85 -2.08 -10.15
C SER A 232 7.19 -0.68 -10.61
N SER A 233 6.20 0.02 -11.15
CA SER A 233 6.24 1.44 -11.48
C SER A 233 4.81 1.99 -11.38
N ARG A 234 4.68 3.29 -11.17
CA ARG A 234 3.38 3.97 -11.29
C ARG A 234 3.03 4.14 -12.76
N VAL A 235 1.74 4.05 -13.10
CA VAL A 235 1.30 4.19 -14.49
C VAL A 235 1.68 5.55 -15.08
N TYR A 236 1.62 6.64 -14.31
CA TYR A 236 1.98 7.98 -14.79
C TYR A 236 3.47 8.12 -15.17
N GLU A 237 4.36 7.29 -14.62
CA GLU A 237 5.80 7.28 -14.93
C GLU A 237 6.08 6.70 -16.33
N LEU A 238 5.12 5.98 -16.90
CA LEU A 238 5.24 5.46 -18.26
C LEU A 238 5.25 6.61 -19.27
N PRO A 239 6.03 6.49 -20.36
CA PRO A 239 6.13 7.53 -21.36
C PRO A 239 4.78 7.75 -22.04
N GLU A 240 4.35 9.01 -22.06
CA GLU A 240 3.13 9.41 -22.76
C GLU A 240 3.37 9.46 -24.27
N GLY A 241 2.42 8.96 -25.04
CA GLY A 241 2.54 8.90 -26.49
C GLY A 241 1.21 9.01 -27.21
N SER A 242 1.25 9.45 -28.47
CA SER A 242 0.10 9.41 -29.36
C SER A 242 -0.24 7.96 -29.74
N ARG A 243 -1.44 7.72 -30.28
CA ARG A 243 -1.83 6.39 -30.80
C ARG A 243 -0.82 5.84 -31.84
N THR A 244 -0.21 6.71 -32.64
CA THR A 244 0.71 6.34 -33.72
C THR A 244 2.17 6.20 -33.30
N SER A 245 2.59 6.78 -32.17
CA SER A 245 3.99 6.73 -31.71
C SER A 245 4.40 5.34 -31.22
N ARG A 246 5.70 5.03 -31.17
CA ARG A 246 6.18 3.73 -30.67
C ARG A 246 6.24 3.65 -29.14
N GLY A 247 6.47 4.78 -28.46
CA GLY A 247 6.75 4.80 -27.02
C GLY A 247 8.24 4.74 -26.72
N ALA A 248 8.61 4.39 -25.49
CA ALA A 248 9.99 4.18 -25.10
C ALA A 248 10.28 2.69 -24.88
N HIS A 249 11.52 2.28 -25.12
CA HIS A 249 11.96 0.92 -24.85
C HIS A 249 11.90 0.64 -23.33
N THR A 250 11.40 -0.52 -22.93
CA THR A 250 11.15 -0.87 -21.52
C THR A 250 12.42 -0.86 -20.66
N ALA A 251 13.59 -1.11 -21.25
CA ALA A 251 14.87 -0.98 -20.55
C ALA A 251 15.20 0.46 -20.09
N ASN A 252 14.54 1.48 -20.65
CA ASN A 252 14.67 2.87 -20.19
C ASN A 252 13.71 3.22 -19.05
N VAL A 253 12.69 2.37 -18.84
CA VAL A 253 11.66 2.55 -17.81
C VAL A 253 11.98 1.68 -16.59
N LEU A 254 12.53 0.48 -16.81
CA LEU A 254 12.82 -0.53 -15.79
C LEU A 254 14.30 -0.91 -15.77
N ASN A 255 14.85 -1.10 -14.57
CA ASN A 255 16.22 -1.59 -14.37
C ASN A 255 16.30 -3.13 -14.51
N LEU A 256 16.03 -3.61 -15.72
CA LEU A 256 16.08 -5.03 -16.08
C LEU A 256 17.51 -5.58 -16.02
N GLN A 257 17.67 -6.85 -15.67
CA GLN A 257 18.96 -7.54 -15.77
C GLN A 257 19.32 -7.86 -17.23
N PRO A 258 20.59 -8.17 -17.55
CA PRO A 258 20.96 -8.65 -18.88
C PRO A 258 20.12 -9.87 -19.30
N ASN A 259 19.63 -9.86 -20.54
CA ASN A 259 18.76 -10.91 -21.14
C ASN A 259 17.37 -11.06 -20.51
N GLU A 260 16.96 -10.10 -19.69
CA GLU A 260 15.63 -10.08 -19.10
C GLU A 260 14.66 -9.27 -19.95
N THR A 261 13.50 -9.85 -20.24
CA THR A 261 12.43 -9.22 -21.03
C THR A 261 11.11 -9.33 -20.29
N VAL A 262 10.28 -8.29 -20.37
CA VAL A 262 8.93 -8.33 -19.80
C VAL A 262 8.07 -9.31 -20.59
N SER A 263 7.53 -10.30 -19.88
CA SER A 263 6.65 -11.34 -20.42
C SER A 263 5.17 -10.99 -20.22
N THR A 264 4.81 -10.42 -19.07
CA THR A 264 3.44 -10.01 -18.78
C THR A 264 3.39 -8.84 -17.81
N MET A 265 2.26 -8.15 -17.80
CA MET A 265 2.03 -6.99 -16.96
C MET A 265 0.66 -7.09 -16.29
N MET A 266 0.55 -6.57 -15.07
CA MET A 266 -0.69 -6.55 -14.30
C MET A 266 -0.87 -5.21 -13.63
N ILE A 267 -2.07 -4.66 -13.72
CA ILE A 267 -2.45 -3.43 -13.03
C ILE A 267 -2.88 -3.78 -11.60
N VAL A 268 -2.39 -3.00 -10.65
CA VAL A 268 -2.72 -3.09 -9.23
C VAL A 268 -3.15 -1.69 -8.79
N PRO A 269 -4.46 -1.41 -8.72
CA PRO A 269 -4.94 -0.12 -8.24
C PRO A 269 -4.46 0.17 -6.82
N ASP A 270 -4.51 -0.84 -5.96
CA ASP A 270 -4.06 -0.80 -4.57
C ASP A 270 -3.60 -2.20 -4.12
N PHE A 271 -2.57 -2.26 -3.28
CA PHE A 271 -2.06 -3.49 -2.68
C PHE A 271 -2.94 -4.00 -1.52
N ASP A 272 -3.87 -3.19 -1.01
CA ASP A 272 -4.84 -3.58 0.01
C ASP A 272 -6.15 -4.16 -0.58
N GLN A 273 -6.37 -4.03 -1.90
CA GLN A 273 -7.61 -4.44 -2.56
C GLN A 273 -7.74 -5.93 -2.84
N ALA A 274 -6.67 -6.72 -2.70
CA ALA A 274 -6.74 -8.17 -2.87
C ALA A 274 -5.78 -8.88 -1.91
N GLU A 275 -6.12 -10.10 -1.54
CA GLU A 275 -5.33 -10.88 -0.58
C GLU A 275 -4.17 -11.60 -1.29
N TYR A 276 -4.42 -12.08 -2.51
CA TYR A 276 -3.48 -12.90 -3.25
C TYR A 276 -3.21 -12.38 -4.66
N ILE A 277 -2.05 -12.78 -5.17
CA ILE A 277 -1.72 -12.77 -6.59
C ILE A 277 -1.51 -14.21 -7.06
N THR A 278 -2.19 -14.56 -8.14
CA THR A 278 -2.10 -15.85 -8.81
C THR A 278 -1.37 -15.69 -10.14
N LEU A 279 -0.23 -16.37 -10.24
CA LEU A 279 0.64 -16.43 -11.41
C LEU A 279 0.37 -17.71 -12.19
N LEU A 280 0.37 -17.63 -13.52
CA LEU A 280 0.24 -18.78 -14.41
C LEU A 280 1.26 -18.71 -15.55
N THR A 281 1.95 -19.82 -15.79
CA THR A 281 2.92 -19.95 -16.86
C THR A 281 2.31 -20.54 -18.13
N ARG A 282 2.98 -20.35 -19.26
CA ARG A 282 2.58 -20.85 -20.59
C ARG A 282 2.37 -22.37 -20.60
N LEU A 283 3.24 -23.11 -19.91
CA LEU A 283 3.14 -24.57 -19.80
C LEU A 283 2.20 -25.05 -18.68
N GLY A 284 1.42 -24.14 -18.08
CA GLY A 284 0.33 -24.47 -17.18
C GLY A 284 0.74 -24.66 -15.71
N ARG A 285 1.87 -24.11 -15.26
CA ARG A 285 2.21 -24.03 -13.84
C ARG A 285 1.53 -22.83 -13.21
N ILE A 286 0.77 -23.05 -12.14
CA ILE A 286 0.09 -22.01 -11.37
C ILE A 286 0.73 -21.84 -9.99
N LYS A 287 0.78 -20.60 -9.52
CA LYS A 287 1.25 -20.26 -8.18
C LYS A 287 0.43 -19.14 -7.57
N ARG A 288 -0.11 -19.36 -6.36
CA ARG A 288 -0.78 -18.34 -5.55
C ARG A 288 0.21 -17.82 -4.48
N MET A 289 0.23 -16.52 -4.24
CA MET A 289 1.07 -15.85 -3.23
C MET A 289 0.30 -14.70 -2.61
N GLU A 290 0.61 -14.31 -1.37
CA GLU A 290 0.03 -13.11 -0.77
C GLU A 290 0.46 -11.85 -1.54
N LEU A 291 -0.48 -10.94 -1.81
CA LEU A 291 -0.21 -9.69 -2.53
C LEU A 291 0.74 -8.77 -1.74
N SER A 292 0.67 -8.82 -0.41
CA SER A 292 1.55 -8.10 0.51
C SER A 292 3.04 -8.32 0.23
N ALA A 293 3.42 -9.47 -0.33
CA ALA A 293 4.78 -9.80 -0.73
C ALA A 293 5.34 -8.91 -1.86
N PHE A 294 4.46 -8.13 -2.52
CA PHE A 294 4.76 -7.23 -3.64
C PHE A 294 4.63 -5.74 -3.28
N SER A 295 4.21 -5.41 -2.04
CA SER A 295 4.02 -4.03 -1.57
C SER A 295 5.30 -3.17 -1.63
N ASN A 296 6.48 -3.79 -1.49
CA ASN A 296 7.77 -3.10 -1.41
C ASN A 296 8.77 -3.66 -2.44
N ILE A 297 8.45 -3.51 -3.73
CA ILE A 297 9.36 -3.85 -4.82
C ILE A 297 10.42 -2.75 -4.96
N ARG A 298 11.70 -3.12 -4.78
CA ARG A 298 12.83 -2.22 -5.03
C ARG A 298 13.04 -2.04 -6.53
N ALA A 299 13.72 -0.97 -6.93
CA ALA A 299 14.07 -0.72 -8.34
C ALA A 299 14.85 -1.88 -9.01
N SER A 300 15.59 -2.68 -8.23
CA SER A 300 16.28 -3.89 -8.73
C SER A 300 15.34 -5.05 -9.07
N GLY A 301 14.04 -4.91 -8.83
CA GLY A 301 13.05 -5.98 -8.93
C GLY A 301 13.19 -7.02 -7.82
N LEU A 302 12.28 -7.98 -7.85
CA LEU A 302 12.12 -9.04 -6.88
C LEU A 302 11.88 -10.39 -7.60
N ILE A 303 12.40 -11.51 -7.10
CA ILE A 303 12.00 -12.83 -7.62
C ILE A 303 10.52 -13.05 -7.30
N ALA A 304 9.73 -13.37 -8.32
CA ALA A 304 8.30 -13.67 -8.21
C ALA A 304 8.02 -15.16 -8.39
N MET A 305 8.79 -15.90 -9.20
CA MET A 305 8.65 -17.34 -9.45
C MET A 305 9.93 -17.91 -10.07
N ASN A 306 10.32 -19.13 -9.69
CA ASN A 306 11.36 -19.85 -10.43
C ASN A 306 10.72 -20.52 -11.66
N LEU A 307 11.28 -20.25 -12.84
CA LEU A 307 10.81 -20.77 -14.12
C LEU A 307 11.78 -21.83 -14.66
N ASP A 308 11.24 -22.80 -15.38
CA ASP A 308 12.01 -23.77 -16.15
C ASP A 308 12.47 -23.14 -17.49
N GLU A 309 13.56 -23.62 -18.09
CA GLU A 309 14.20 -22.97 -19.27
C GLU A 309 13.28 -22.75 -20.48
N ASN A 310 12.24 -23.58 -20.63
CA ASN A 310 11.29 -23.52 -21.75
C ASN A 310 9.91 -22.99 -21.36
N ASP A 311 9.77 -22.44 -20.15
CA ASP A 311 8.50 -21.89 -19.65
C ASP A 311 8.58 -20.38 -19.48
N SER A 312 7.44 -19.70 -19.52
CA SER A 312 7.36 -18.26 -19.32
C SER A 312 6.14 -17.89 -18.50
N LEU A 313 6.31 -16.88 -17.64
CA LEU A 313 5.23 -16.32 -16.85
C LEU A 313 4.43 -15.33 -17.71
N ASP A 314 3.26 -15.76 -18.18
CA ASP A 314 2.48 -14.98 -19.15
C ASP A 314 1.21 -14.37 -18.55
N TRP A 315 0.76 -14.81 -17.36
CA TRP A 315 -0.40 -14.22 -16.70
C TRP A 315 -0.23 -14.06 -15.18
N ALA A 316 -0.82 -12.98 -14.68
CA ALA A 316 -1.00 -12.70 -13.26
C ALA A 316 -2.43 -12.18 -13.01
N ARG A 317 -3.05 -12.57 -11.90
CA ARG A 317 -4.40 -12.15 -11.48
C ARG A 317 -4.43 -11.86 -9.98
N LEU A 318 -5.12 -10.80 -9.60
CA LEU A 318 -5.47 -10.52 -8.20
C LEU A 318 -6.65 -11.37 -7.76
N THR A 319 -6.59 -11.94 -6.56
CA THR A 319 -7.62 -12.85 -6.04
C THR A 319 -7.83 -12.70 -4.53
N HIS A 320 -9.00 -13.12 -4.03
CA HIS A 320 -9.48 -12.84 -2.66
C HIS A 320 -9.63 -14.05 -1.73
N GLY A 321 -9.15 -15.24 -2.11
CA GLY A 321 -9.20 -16.42 -1.22
C GLY A 321 -10.29 -17.44 -1.56
N ASP A 322 -11.44 -16.99 -2.10
CA ASP A 322 -12.65 -17.81 -2.30
C ASP A 322 -13.21 -17.67 -3.73
N GLU A 323 -12.32 -17.70 -4.71
CA GLU A 323 -12.66 -17.50 -6.11
C GLU A 323 -12.34 -18.72 -6.98
N GLU A 324 -12.97 -18.80 -8.14
CA GLU A 324 -12.67 -19.84 -9.12
C GLU A 324 -11.92 -19.28 -10.31
N PHE A 325 -10.96 -20.04 -10.82
CA PHE A 325 -10.28 -19.71 -12.06
C PHE A 325 -10.93 -20.42 -13.23
N ILE A 326 -10.97 -19.73 -14.37
CA ILE A 326 -11.16 -20.35 -15.67
C ILE A 326 -9.90 -20.15 -16.51
N ILE A 327 -9.26 -21.26 -16.87
CA ILE A 327 -8.06 -21.30 -17.70
C ILE A 327 -8.45 -21.80 -19.08
N ALA A 328 -7.92 -21.21 -20.15
CA ALA A 328 -8.10 -21.70 -21.51
C ALA A 328 -6.77 -21.93 -22.21
N SER A 329 -6.76 -22.93 -23.10
CA SER A 329 -5.61 -23.30 -23.92
C SER A 329 -5.78 -22.88 -25.38
N ARG A 330 -4.66 -22.79 -26.09
CA ARG A 330 -4.56 -22.38 -27.50
C ARG A 330 -5.40 -23.25 -28.42
N ASN A 331 -5.39 -24.56 -28.18
CA ASN A 331 -6.17 -25.52 -28.98
C ASN A 331 -7.65 -25.57 -28.57
N GLY A 332 -8.07 -24.76 -27.58
CA GLY A 332 -9.48 -24.56 -27.27
C GLY A 332 -10.01 -25.50 -26.20
N LYS A 333 -9.19 -25.91 -25.24
CA LYS A 333 -9.67 -26.48 -23.97
C LYS A 333 -9.87 -25.37 -22.94
N ALA A 334 -10.77 -25.57 -21.99
CA ALA A 334 -10.94 -24.68 -20.85
C ALA A 334 -11.24 -25.47 -19.57
N LEU A 335 -10.59 -25.09 -18.48
CA LEU A 335 -10.68 -25.72 -17.17
C LEU A 335 -11.11 -24.69 -16.13
N ARG A 336 -12.22 -24.97 -15.43
CA ARG A 336 -12.67 -24.22 -14.26
C ARG A 336 -12.34 -24.98 -12.99
N PHE A 337 -11.74 -24.33 -12.00
CA PHE A 337 -11.48 -24.92 -10.67
C PHE A 337 -11.32 -23.86 -9.59
N HIS A 338 -11.57 -24.24 -8.34
CA HIS A 338 -11.46 -23.37 -7.17
C HIS A 338 -10.01 -23.05 -6.81
N GLU A 339 -9.72 -21.80 -6.42
CA GLU A 339 -8.35 -21.35 -6.13
C GLU A 339 -7.69 -22.10 -4.97
N ASP A 340 -8.48 -22.63 -4.03
CA ASP A 340 -7.99 -23.48 -2.93
C ASP A 340 -7.32 -24.78 -3.35
N ASN A 341 -7.50 -25.21 -4.59
CA ASN A 341 -6.71 -26.30 -5.15
C ASN A 341 -5.21 -25.93 -5.27
N VAL A 342 -4.87 -24.65 -5.11
CA VAL A 342 -3.52 -24.08 -5.14
C VAL A 342 -3.24 -23.40 -3.81
N ARG A 343 -2.54 -24.05 -2.90
CA ARG A 343 -2.11 -23.41 -1.65
C ARG A 343 -1.24 -22.17 -1.91
N PRO A 344 -1.28 -21.13 -1.05
CA PRO A 344 -0.31 -20.05 -1.09
C PRO A 344 1.12 -20.57 -0.93
N MET A 345 2.07 -19.99 -1.66
CA MET A 345 3.47 -20.38 -1.65
C MET A 345 4.40 -19.16 -1.53
N GLY A 346 5.65 -19.40 -1.17
CA GLY A 346 6.68 -18.36 -1.14
C GLY A 346 7.15 -17.95 -2.55
N ARG A 347 7.88 -16.83 -2.59
CA ARG A 347 8.40 -16.21 -3.81
C ARG A 347 9.30 -17.12 -4.65
N THR A 348 10.14 -17.95 -4.02
CA THR A 348 11.07 -18.87 -4.71
C THR A 348 10.42 -20.16 -5.20
N ALA A 349 9.16 -20.44 -4.87
CA ALA A 349 8.49 -21.65 -5.32
C ALA A 349 8.19 -21.59 -6.83
N ALA A 350 8.26 -22.75 -7.49
CA ALA A 350 7.93 -22.91 -8.91
C ALA A 350 6.43 -23.19 -9.16
N GLY A 351 5.58 -23.20 -8.13
CA GLY A 351 4.14 -23.51 -8.29
C GLY A 351 3.83 -24.98 -8.57
N VAL A 352 2.58 -25.26 -8.93
CA VAL A 352 2.03 -26.61 -9.22
C VAL A 352 1.32 -26.64 -10.56
N MET A 353 1.08 -27.82 -11.14
CA MET A 353 0.36 -27.91 -12.41
C MET A 353 -1.14 -27.57 -12.26
N ALA A 354 -1.60 -26.64 -13.09
CA ALA A 354 -2.97 -26.13 -13.14
C ALA A 354 -3.84 -26.91 -14.12
N MET A 355 -3.32 -27.17 -15.31
CA MET A 355 -4.02 -27.83 -16.41
C MET A 355 -3.11 -28.87 -17.04
N ARG A 356 -3.66 -30.01 -17.44
CA ARG A 356 -2.93 -31.02 -18.19
C ARG A 356 -3.06 -30.72 -19.68
N LEU A 357 -2.00 -30.14 -20.25
CA LEU A 357 -1.87 -29.87 -21.68
C LEU A 357 -1.56 -31.17 -22.44
N LEU A 358 -1.92 -31.20 -23.72
CA LEU A 358 -1.66 -32.30 -24.65
C LEU A 358 -0.82 -31.78 -25.81
N ASP A 359 0.07 -32.62 -26.32
CA ASP A 359 0.88 -32.34 -27.50
C ASP A 359 1.63 -30.99 -27.38
N ASP A 360 1.42 -30.08 -28.32
CA ASP A 360 2.00 -28.73 -28.39
C ASP A 360 1.03 -27.63 -27.89
N ASP A 361 0.00 -28.01 -27.12
CA ASP A 361 -0.96 -27.05 -26.57
C ASP A 361 -0.33 -26.21 -25.45
N GLU A 362 -0.77 -24.96 -25.36
CA GLU A 362 -0.24 -23.95 -24.44
C GLU A 362 -1.41 -23.22 -23.78
N ILE A 363 -1.22 -22.69 -22.58
CA ILE A 363 -2.19 -21.76 -22.01
C ILE A 363 -2.24 -20.48 -22.86
N VAL A 364 -3.43 -19.89 -22.99
CA VAL A 364 -3.60 -18.56 -23.61
C VAL A 364 -4.30 -17.56 -22.68
N SER A 365 -4.92 -18.03 -21.61
CA SER A 365 -5.57 -17.16 -20.64
C SER A 365 -5.86 -17.85 -19.32
N ILE A 366 -5.85 -17.04 -18.26
CA ILE A 366 -6.52 -17.28 -16.98
C ILE A 366 -7.39 -16.08 -16.68
N ASP A 367 -8.54 -16.34 -16.07
CA ASP A 367 -9.37 -15.29 -15.50
C ASP A 367 -10.13 -15.77 -14.28
N VAL A 368 -10.61 -14.82 -13.49
CA VAL A 368 -11.42 -15.06 -12.28
C VAL A 368 -12.90 -15.12 -12.68
N VAL A 369 -13.58 -16.18 -12.27
CA VAL A 369 -15.01 -16.37 -12.50
C VAL A 369 -15.78 -15.41 -11.59
N LYS A 370 -16.67 -14.62 -12.19
CA LYS A 370 -17.56 -13.68 -11.47
C LYS A 370 -19.03 -14.03 -11.71
N PRO A 371 -19.93 -13.80 -10.74
CA PRO A 371 -21.37 -13.88 -10.94
C PRO A 371 -21.83 -12.98 -12.09
N ASP A 372 -22.89 -13.36 -12.81
CA ASP A 372 -23.49 -12.58 -13.91
C ASP A 372 -22.55 -12.26 -15.09
N HIS A 373 -21.36 -12.85 -15.12
CA HIS A 373 -20.41 -12.73 -16.22
C HIS A 373 -20.43 -13.96 -17.14
N GLU A 374 -19.86 -13.78 -18.33
CA GLU A 374 -19.75 -14.81 -19.36
C GLU A 374 -18.30 -14.95 -19.81
N LEU A 375 -17.91 -16.12 -20.31
CA LEU A 375 -16.61 -16.29 -20.95
C LEU A 375 -16.67 -15.84 -22.40
N LEU A 376 -16.00 -14.73 -22.71
CA LEU A 376 -15.71 -14.34 -24.09
C LEU A 376 -14.52 -15.14 -24.59
N VAL A 377 -14.71 -15.89 -25.68
CA VAL A 377 -13.64 -16.63 -26.37
C VAL A 377 -13.40 -15.97 -27.73
N VAL A 378 -12.16 -15.61 -28.01
CA VAL A 378 -11.73 -14.98 -29.27
C VAL A 378 -10.63 -15.80 -29.93
N HIS A 379 -10.74 -15.97 -31.23
CA HIS A 379 -9.81 -16.69 -32.09
C HIS A 379 -9.00 -15.73 -32.97
N SER A 380 -7.81 -16.19 -33.37
CA SER A 380 -6.87 -15.42 -34.20
C SER A 380 -7.44 -14.89 -35.51
N ARG A 381 -8.40 -15.59 -36.14
CA ARG A 381 -9.03 -15.13 -37.40
C ARG A 381 -10.28 -14.27 -37.21
N GLY A 382 -10.41 -13.63 -36.05
CA GLY A 382 -11.46 -12.63 -35.78
C GLY A 382 -12.83 -13.22 -35.43
N TRP A 383 -12.89 -14.53 -35.15
CA TRP A 383 -14.10 -15.19 -34.65
C TRP A 383 -14.15 -15.13 -33.13
N GLY A 384 -15.36 -15.05 -32.57
CA GLY A 384 -15.55 -15.21 -31.14
C GLY A 384 -17.00 -15.26 -30.72
N LYS A 385 -17.21 -15.46 -29.42
CA LYS A 385 -18.53 -15.70 -28.82
C LYS A 385 -18.48 -15.51 -27.32
N ARG A 386 -19.64 -15.28 -26.73
CA ARG A 386 -19.84 -15.35 -25.28
C ARG A 386 -20.43 -16.69 -24.90
N VAL A 387 -19.95 -17.30 -23.83
CA VAL A 387 -20.43 -18.60 -23.34
C VAL A 387 -20.79 -18.45 -21.86
N SER A 388 -21.91 -19.04 -21.43
CA SER A 388 -22.27 -19.04 -20.01
C SER A 388 -21.18 -19.73 -19.18
N LEU A 389 -20.79 -19.15 -18.05
CA LEU A 389 -19.82 -19.79 -17.15
C LEU A 389 -20.37 -21.10 -16.57
N ASP A 390 -21.69 -21.27 -16.51
CA ASP A 390 -22.36 -22.51 -16.08
C ASP A 390 -22.13 -23.70 -17.03
N GLU A 391 -21.73 -23.46 -18.30
CA GLU A 391 -21.35 -24.54 -19.22
C GLU A 391 -19.99 -25.17 -18.88
N TYR A 392 -19.26 -24.56 -17.93
CA TYR A 392 -17.99 -25.01 -17.41
C TYR A 392 -18.15 -25.45 -15.96
N ASN A 393 -18.49 -26.73 -15.76
CA ASN A 393 -18.51 -27.32 -14.41
C ASN A 393 -17.11 -27.24 -13.78
N ALA A 394 -17.05 -26.79 -12.52
CA ALA A 394 -15.83 -26.83 -11.73
C ALA A 394 -15.31 -28.27 -11.60
N LYS A 395 -14.01 -28.44 -11.78
CA LYS A 395 -13.29 -29.72 -11.63
C LYS A 395 -12.08 -29.52 -10.71
N GLY A 396 -11.35 -30.59 -10.43
CA GLY A 396 -10.02 -30.49 -9.85
C GLY A 396 -8.99 -29.89 -10.82
N ARG A 397 -7.92 -29.33 -10.25
CA ARG A 397 -6.74 -28.91 -11.04
C ARG A 397 -6.07 -30.12 -11.73
N TYR A 398 -5.24 -29.83 -12.72
CA TYR A 398 -4.48 -30.79 -13.52
C TYR A 398 -5.34 -31.77 -14.33
N THR A 399 -6.57 -31.37 -14.66
CA THR A 399 -7.38 -32.06 -15.67
C THR A 399 -7.21 -31.38 -17.04
N GLN A 400 -7.72 -32.00 -18.11
CA GLN A 400 -7.65 -31.43 -19.47
C GLN A 400 -8.71 -30.36 -19.75
N GLY A 401 -9.66 -30.15 -18.83
CA GLY A 401 -10.80 -29.26 -19.09
C GLY A 401 -11.77 -29.80 -20.15
N ASN A 402 -12.66 -28.93 -20.62
CA ASN A 402 -13.68 -29.17 -21.62
C ASN A 402 -13.36 -28.38 -22.90
N TRP A 403 -13.78 -28.86 -24.08
CA TRP A 403 -13.68 -28.07 -25.31
C TRP A 403 -14.44 -26.75 -25.16
N THR A 404 -13.82 -25.62 -25.47
CA THR A 404 -14.39 -24.25 -25.45
C THR A 404 -14.71 -23.72 -26.85
N THR A 405 -14.40 -24.50 -27.88
CA THR A 405 -14.66 -24.19 -29.28
C THR A 405 -14.92 -25.47 -30.08
N ASP A 406 -15.42 -25.32 -31.31
CA ASP A 406 -15.57 -26.44 -32.24
C ASP A 406 -14.20 -26.87 -32.79
N HIS A 407 -13.58 -27.86 -32.13
CA HIS A 407 -12.26 -28.40 -32.48
C HIS A 407 -12.14 -28.88 -33.93
N ARG A 408 -13.25 -29.23 -34.60
CA ARG A 408 -13.24 -29.68 -36.00
C ARG A 408 -13.05 -28.54 -36.99
N ARG A 409 -13.26 -27.30 -36.53
CA ARG A 409 -13.15 -26.07 -37.32
C ARG A 409 -12.01 -25.18 -36.83
N LEU A 410 -11.12 -25.70 -35.98
CA LEU A 410 -10.01 -24.90 -35.44
C LEU A 410 -9.11 -24.36 -36.56
N GLU A 411 -8.92 -25.10 -37.64
CA GLU A 411 -8.21 -24.62 -38.83
C GLU A 411 -8.96 -23.51 -39.58
N GLU A 412 -10.29 -23.42 -39.50
CA GLU A 412 -11.12 -22.37 -40.12
C GLU A 412 -11.08 -21.08 -39.29
N VAL A 413 -11.28 -21.19 -37.98
CA VAL A 413 -11.36 -20.04 -37.06
C VAL A 413 -10.00 -19.61 -36.50
N GLY A 414 -9.00 -20.48 -36.57
CA GLY A 414 -7.68 -20.32 -35.97
C GLY A 414 -7.63 -20.69 -34.48
N PRO A 415 -6.43 -20.75 -33.89
CA PRO A 415 -6.26 -20.97 -32.45
C PRO A 415 -6.96 -19.90 -31.61
N VAL A 416 -7.29 -20.24 -30.36
CA VAL A 416 -7.78 -19.28 -29.36
C VAL A 416 -6.64 -18.34 -29.01
N VAL A 417 -6.91 -17.03 -29.03
CA VAL A 417 -5.92 -15.99 -28.68
C VAL A 417 -6.23 -15.32 -27.35
N ALA A 418 -7.51 -15.29 -26.96
CA ALA A 418 -7.91 -14.77 -25.67
C ALA A 418 -9.19 -15.46 -25.19
N ALA A 419 -9.25 -15.77 -23.90
CA ALA A 419 -10.50 -15.94 -23.18
C ALA A 419 -10.53 -14.98 -21.98
N ARG A 420 -11.64 -14.26 -21.81
CA ARG A 420 -11.83 -13.28 -20.72
C ARG A 420 -13.23 -13.40 -20.14
N VAL A 421 -13.33 -13.27 -18.83
CA VAL A 421 -14.60 -13.18 -18.11
C VAL A 421 -15.10 -11.75 -18.23
N VAL A 422 -16.26 -11.56 -18.88
CA VAL A 422 -16.80 -10.25 -19.24
C VAL A 422 -18.26 -10.14 -18.84
N HIS A 423 -18.67 -8.94 -18.44
CA HIS A 423 -20.07 -8.57 -18.26
C HIS A 423 -20.65 -8.05 -19.58
N PRO A 424 -21.96 -8.25 -19.89
CA PRO A 424 -22.57 -7.75 -21.13
C PRO A 424 -22.44 -6.23 -21.34
N GLN A 425 -22.31 -5.45 -20.26
CA GLN A 425 -22.14 -3.99 -20.30
C GLN A 425 -20.68 -3.55 -20.51
N ASP A 426 -19.72 -4.48 -20.47
CA ASP A 426 -18.32 -4.17 -20.72
C ASP A 426 -18.07 -3.84 -22.19
N GLN A 427 -16.89 -3.29 -22.46
CA GLN A 427 -16.38 -3.10 -23.80
C GLN A 427 -15.05 -3.82 -23.97
N ILE A 428 -14.83 -4.43 -25.13
CA ILE A 428 -13.54 -5.00 -25.49
C ILE A 428 -12.82 -4.11 -26.48
N THR A 429 -11.50 -4.08 -26.38
CA THR A 429 -10.62 -3.48 -27.38
C THR A 429 -9.73 -4.57 -27.96
N ILE A 430 -9.90 -4.85 -29.25
CA ILE A 430 -9.13 -5.82 -30.00
C ILE A 430 -8.06 -5.08 -30.78
N MET A 431 -6.85 -5.63 -30.81
CA MET A 431 -5.78 -5.17 -31.67
C MET A 431 -5.33 -6.28 -32.61
N THR A 432 -5.13 -5.93 -33.88
CA THR A 432 -4.62 -6.85 -34.90
C THR A 432 -3.11 -6.75 -35.03
N SER A 433 -2.47 -7.76 -35.63
CA SER A 433 -1.03 -7.78 -35.88
C SER A 433 -0.58 -6.60 -36.74
N ASN A 434 -1.43 -6.13 -37.65
CA ASN A 434 -1.14 -4.95 -38.48
C ASN A 434 -1.36 -3.61 -37.76
N GLY A 435 -1.73 -3.62 -36.47
CA GLY A 435 -1.92 -2.40 -35.66
C GLY A 435 -3.29 -1.73 -35.83
N ILE A 436 -4.29 -2.45 -36.34
CA ILE A 436 -5.68 -1.99 -36.34
C ILE A 436 -6.27 -2.21 -34.95
N VAL A 437 -6.89 -1.17 -34.39
CA VAL A 437 -7.55 -1.22 -33.09
C VAL A 437 -9.05 -1.08 -33.28
N LEU A 438 -9.81 -2.02 -32.72
CA LEU A 438 -11.27 -2.04 -32.74
C LEU A 438 -11.81 -2.13 -31.31
N ARG A 439 -12.65 -1.17 -30.92
CA ARG A 439 -13.37 -1.19 -29.64
C ARG A 439 -14.82 -1.61 -29.89
N THR A 440 -15.30 -2.67 -29.26
CA THR A 440 -16.63 -3.24 -29.48
C THR A 440 -17.35 -3.48 -28.14
N PRO A 441 -18.62 -3.09 -27.99
CA PRO A 441 -19.44 -3.48 -26.83
C PRO A 441 -19.66 -4.99 -26.74
N VAL A 442 -19.57 -5.54 -25.52
CA VAL A 442 -19.68 -6.98 -25.29
C VAL A 442 -21.09 -7.50 -25.60
N HIS A 443 -22.15 -6.76 -25.28
CA HIS A 443 -23.53 -7.15 -25.59
C HIS A 443 -23.78 -7.43 -27.08
N GLY A 444 -23.03 -6.78 -27.99
CA GLY A 444 -23.14 -6.98 -29.44
C GLY A 444 -22.53 -8.30 -29.94
N ILE A 445 -21.80 -9.02 -29.11
CA ILE A 445 -21.21 -10.33 -29.41
C ILE A 445 -22.23 -11.42 -29.07
N SER A 446 -22.43 -12.38 -29.96
CA SER A 446 -23.44 -13.42 -29.76
C SER A 446 -23.10 -14.36 -28.61
N ARG A 447 -24.09 -14.64 -27.75
CA ARG A 447 -24.04 -15.72 -26.76
C ARG A 447 -24.33 -17.05 -27.43
N MET A 448 -23.45 -18.03 -27.28
CA MET A 448 -23.54 -19.33 -27.95
C MET A 448 -22.99 -20.44 -27.05
N GLY A 449 -23.35 -21.69 -27.37
CA GLY A 449 -22.84 -22.85 -26.65
C GLY A 449 -21.33 -23.03 -26.75
N ARG A 450 -20.78 -23.70 -25.75
CA ARG A 450 -19.35 -23.97 -25.58
C ARG A 450 -18.68 -24.61 -26.81
N ALA A 451 -19.28 -25.63 -27.44
CA ALA A 451 -18.68 -26.36 -28.56
C ALA A 451 -19.08 -25.82 -29.96
N THR A 452 -19.13 -24.50 -30.11
CA THR A 452 -19.48 -23.81 -31.37
C THR A 452 -18.31 -22.98 -31.92
N ARG A 453 -18.36 -22.55 -33.18
CA ARG A 453 -17.32 -21.69 -33.80
C ARG A 453 -17.43 -20.20 -33.45
N GLY A 454 -18.59 -19.76 -32.96
CA GLY A 454 -18.88 -18.34 -32.72
C GLY A 454 -19.27 -17.55 -33.98
N VAL A 455 -19.17 -16.23 -33.89
CA VAL A 455 -19.48 -15.26 -34.95
C VAL A 455 -18.25 -14.40 -35.26
N ARG A 456 -18.24 -13.74 -36.42
CA ARG A 456 -17.16 -12.82 -36.77
C ARG A 456 -17.31 -11.51 -35.97
N ILE A 457 -16.29 -11.19 -35.16
CA ILE A 457 -16.21 -9.98 -34.35
C ILE A 457 -15.39 -8.91 -35.09
N VAL A 458 -14.32 -9.34 -35.77
CA VAL A 458 -13.40 -8.49 -36.53
C VAL A 458 -13.37 -8.92 -38.00
N ASN A 459 -13.45 -7.95 -38.91
CA ASN A 459 -13.21 -8.16 -40.33
C ASN A 459 -11.74 -7.92 -40.64
N LEU A 460 -10.95 -9.00 -40.60
CA LEU A 460 -9.51 -8.98 -40.94
C LEU A 460 -9.32 -8.88 -42.46
N GLN A 461 -8.27 -8.19 -42.90
CA GLN A 461 -7.89 -8.05 -44.30
C GLN A 461 -6.58 -8.78 -44.60
N GLY A 462 -6.52 -9.50 -45.72
CA GLY A 462 -5.32 -10.25 -46.11
C GLY A 462 -4.89 -11.25 -45.04
N ASP A 463 -3.60 -11.21 -44.68
CA ASP A 463 -2.98 -12.09 -43.69
C ASP A 463 -3.00 -11.53 -42.26
N ASP A 464 -3.86 -10.54 -41.97
CA ASP A 464 -3.99 -9.97 -40.64
C ASP A 464 -4.62 -10.97 -39.65
N ALA A 465 -4.27 -10.85 -38.37
CA ALA A 465 -4.75 -11.70 -37.29
C ALA A 465 -5.00 -10.89 -36.02
N VAL A 466 -5.87 -11.38 -35.15
CA VAL A 466 -6.05 -10.82 -33.80
C VAL A 466 -4.81 -11.13 -32.98
N ALA A 467 -4.14 -10.08 -32.49
CA ALA A 467 -2.92 -10.18 -31.70
C ALA A 467 -3.19 -10.04 -30.20
N ALA A 468 -4.04 -9.08 -29.80
CA ALA A 468 -4.29 -8.78 -28.39
C ALA A 468 -5.75 -8.39 -28.14
N LEU A 469 -6.19 -8.55 -26.88
CA LEU A 469 -7.51 -8.15 -26.40
C LEU A 469 -7.40 -7.55 -24.99
N ALA A 470 -7.96 -6.36 -24.84
CA ALA A 470 -8.20 -5.69 -23.56
C ALA A 470 -9.70 -5.63 -23.25
N VAL A 471 -10.05 -5.69 -21.96
CA VAL A 471 -11.42 -5.48 -21.47
C VAL A 471 -11.44 -4.18 -20.68
N ILE A 472 -12.46 -3.37 -20.90
CA ILE A 472 -12.78 -2.19 -20.11
C ILE A 472 -14.09 -2.50 -19.42
N THR A 473 -14.08 -2.52 -18.09
CA THR A 473 -15.27 -2.91 -17.34
C THR A 473 -16.32 -1.80 -17.37
N HIS A 474 -17.59 -2.14 -17.21
CA HIS A 474 -18.64 -1.13 -17.06
C HIS A 474 -18.38 -0.19 -15.88
N GLU A 475 -17.80 -0.70 -14.80
CA GLU A 475 -17.37 0.10 -13.66
C GLU A 475 -16.30 1.13 -14.06
N ASP A 476 -15.28 0.72 -14.82
CA ASP A 476 -14.26 1.62 -15.34
C ASP A 476 -14.82 2.69 -16.29
N LEU A 477 -15.85 2.35 -17.07
CA LEU A 477 -16.53 3.27 -18.00
C LEU A 477 -17.40 4.31 -17.30
N THR A 478 -17.88 4.01 -16.09
CA THR A 478 -18.85 4.85 -15.35
C THR A 478 -18.26 5.57 -14.15
N ARG A 479 -17.06 5.18 -13.70
CA ARG A 479 -16.36 5.80 -12.59
C ARG A 479 -15.75 7.13 -13.05
N GLY A 480 -16.26 8.24 -12.51
CA GLY A 480 -15.84 9.61 -12.83
C GLY A 480 -14.32 9.81 -12.77
N VAL A 481 -13.82 10.70 -13.64
CA VAL A 481 -12.43 11.15 -13.67
C VAL A 481 -12.35 12.45 -12.87
N ASP A 482 -11.36 12.58 -11.98
CA ASP A 482 -11.16 13.80 -11.21
C ASP A 482 -10.79 14.97 -12.13
N GLY A 483 -11.69 15.94 -12.30
CA GLY A 483 -11.38 17.23 -12.95
C GLY A 483 -12.10 17.55 -14.28
N GLY A 484 -13.08 16.75 -14.72
CA GLY A 484 -13.93 17.05 -15.88
C GLY A 484 -15.38 17.30 -15.47
N THR A 485 -15.97 18.40 -15.96
CA THR A 485 -17.40 18.74 -15.88
C THR A 485 -18.32 17.53 -16.04
N GLU A 486 -19.40 17.50 -15.25
CA GLU A 486 -20.55 16.62 -15.49
C GLU A 486 -20.97 16.67 -16.98
N ASP A 487 -21.28 15.49 -17.53
CA ASP A 487 -21.70 15.18 -18.91
C ASP A 487 -20.62 15.08 -20.00
N GLU A 488 -20.02 13.88 -20.11
CA GLU A 488 -20.11 13.06 -21.33
C GLU A 488 -19.89 11.59 -20.92
N THR A 489 -20.97 10.80 -20.90
CA THR A 489 -20.85 9.35 -20.78
C THR A 489 -20.00 8.82 -21.94
N LEU A 490 -19.02 7.96 -21.65
CA LEU A 490 -18.26 7.17 -22.65
C LEU A 490 -19.15 6.21 -23.48
N ALA A 491 -20.47 6.27 -23.27
CA ALA A 491 -21.52 5.57 -23.99
C ALA A 491 -22.20 6.53 -24.99
N GLY A 492 -21.45 6.99 -25.99
CA GLY A 492 -22.04 7.71 -27.12
C GLY A 492 -22.90 6.77 -27.96
N GLU A 493 -24.20 6.69 -27.67
CA GLU A 493 -25.19 6.36 -28.71
C GLU A 493 -25.24 7.54 -29.69
N SER A 494 -25.05 7.21 -30.96
CA SER A 494 -25.06 8.15 -32.07
C SER A 494 -26.42 8.85 -32.20
N THR A 495 -26.50 10.11 -31.79
CA THR A 495 -27.44 11.06 -32.38
C THR A 495 -26.66 12.02 -33.27
N LEU A 496 -26.83 11.84 -34.59
CA LEU A 496 -26.33 12.77 -35.60
C LEU A 496 -27.15 14.05 -35.47
N ASN A 497 -26.56 15.09 -34.88
CA ASN A 497 -27.14 16.43 -34.91
C ASN A 497 -26.72 17.11 -36.22
N VAL A 498 -27.56 17.01 -37.24
CA VAL A 498 -27.38 17.73 -38.50
C VAL A 498 -27.92 19.14 -38.31
N ASN A 499 -27.04 20.11 -38.02
CA ASN A 499 -27.39 21.52 -38.13
C ASN A 499 -27.41 21.93 -39.60
N GLY A 500 -28.56 21.69 -40.23
CA GLY A 500 -28.96 22.28 -41.51
C GLY A 500 -30.14 23.22 -41.29
N ALA A 501 -30.05 24.44 -41.77
CA ALA A 501 -31.08 25.47 -41.64
C ALA A 501 -32.40 25.01 -42.28
N GLY A 502 -33.48 24.99 -41.47
CA GLY A 502 -34.87 25.03 -41.94
C GLY A 502 -35.72 23.80 -41.65
N GLY A 503 -36.71 23.97 -40.76
CA GLY A 503 -37.95 23.18 -40.75
C GLY A 503 -38.11 22.19 -39.60
N ASN A 504 -38.99 22.51 -38.64
CA ASN A 504 -39.44 21.61 -37.58
C ASN A 504 -40.32 20.48 -38.15
N GLY A 505 -39.91 19.23 -37.94
CA GLY A 505 -40.76 18.05 -38.11
C GLY A 505 -40.18 16.83 -37.38
N THR A 506 -40.87 16.35 -36.36
CA THR A 506 -40.56 15.10 -35.64
C THR A 506 -41.12 13.91 -36.42
N VAL A 507 -40.28 12.92 -36.73
CA VAL A 507 -40.70 11.61 -37.26
C VAL A 507 -40.08 10.53 -36.38
N GLU A 508 -40.92 9.77 -35.68
CA GLU A 508 -40.58 8.48 -35.08
C GLU A 508 -40.59 7.40 -36.18
N VAL A 509 -39.60 6.51 -36.19
CA VAL A 509 -39.62 5.32 -37.05
C VAL A 509 -39.36 4.08 -36.19
N ASP A 510 -40.43 3.30 -36.03
CA ASP A 510 -40.42 1.95 -35.48
C ASP A 510 -39.97 0.93 -36.55
N GLY A 511 -39.31 -0.15 -36.10
CA GLY A 511 -38.61 -1.09 -36.97
C GLY A 511 -39.50 -1.96 -37.87
N ALA A 512 -39.16 -2.02 -39.16
CA ALA A 512 -39.30 -3.21 -40.02
C ALA A 512 -38.49 -2.98 -41.31
N GLY A 513 -37.75 -4.01 -41.74
CA GLY A 513 -36.83 -3.92 -42.87
C GLY A 513 -37.52 -3.74 -44.22
N MET A 514 -36.84 -3.04 -45.13
CA MET A 514 -37.06 -3.21 -46.56
C MET A 514 -35.78 -2.86 -47.34
N VAL A 515 -35.42 -3.75 -48.26
CA VAL A 515 -34.36 -3.59 -49.26
C VAL A 515 -34.81 -2.56 -50.28
N VAL A 516 -33.99 -1.56 -50.57
CA VAL A 516 -34.09 -0.77 -51.81
C VAL A 516 -32.70 -0.62 -52.40
N SER A 517 -32.52 -1.30 -53.53
CA SER A 517 -31.47 -1.07 -54.52
C SER A 517 -31.68 0.28 -55.21
N GLY A 518 -30.62 1.08 -55.32
CA GLY A 518 -30.61 2.29 -56.14
C GLY A 518 -29.18 2.64 -56.52
N GLU A 519 -28.89 2.49 -57.81
CA GLU A 519 -27.66 2.94 -58.48
C GLU A 519 -27.50 4.45 -58.33
N ILE A 520 -26.26 4.91 -58.12
CA ILE A 520 -25.89 6.32 -58.29
C ILE A 520 -24.83 6.35 -59.39
N ASP A 521 -25.24 6.89 -60.52
CA ASP A 521 -24.43 7.17 -61.69
C ASP A 521 -23.34 8.21 -61.42
N GLU A 522 -22.26 8.04 -62.17
CA GLU A 522 -21.13 8.93 -62.37
C GLU A 522 -21.58 10.32 -62.81
N ILE A 523 -21.07 11.36 -62.14
CA ILE A 523 -20.86 12.68 -62.73
C ILE A 523 -19.45 13.12 -62.30
N ILE A 524 -18.48 12.87 -63.17
CA ILE A 524 -17.23 13.64 -63.21
C ILE A 524 -17.26 14.29 -64.59
N ASP A 525 -17.33 15.62 -64.60
CA ASP A 525 -17.00 16.39 -65.78
C ASP A 525 -15.96 17.43 -65.41
N ASP A 526 -15.08 17.61 -66.40
CA ASP A 526 -13.74 18.17 -66.39
C ASP A 526 -13.66 19.68 -66.11
N GLU A 527 -12.40 20.14 -66.07
CA GLU A 527 -11.93 21.44 -66.58
C GLU A 527 -11.84 22.62 -65.57
N LEU A 528 -10.61 22.90 -65.07
CA LEU A 528 -9.71 23.92 -65.66
C LEU A 528 -8.56 24.37 -64.71
N ASP A 529 -7.38 24.42 -65.33
CA ASP A 529 -6.29 25.41 -65.25
C ASP A 529 -5.31 25.48 -64.06
N GLU A 530 -4.11 24.95 -64.38
CA GLU A 530 -2.78 25.51 -64.13
C GLU A 530 -2.73 26.99 -63.76
N ILE A 531 -2.14 27.33 -62.60
CA ILE A 531 -1.19 28.45 -62.46
C ILE A 531 -0.17 28.12 -61.36
N ASP A 532 1.08 27.92 -61.76
CA ASP A 532 2.29 28.23 -60.97
C ASP A 532 2.89 29.50 -61.60
N PRO A 533 3.39 30.48 -60.82
CA PRO A 533 4.84 30.58 -60.77
C PRO A 533 5.43 31.03 -59.42
N ALA A 534 6.45 30.28 -59.02
CA ALA A 534 7.70 30.64 -58.34
C ALA A 534 8.05 32.13 -58.04
N ALA A 535 8.45 32.32 -56.76
CA ALA A 535 9.62 33.08 -56.20
C ALA A 535 9.59 34.63 -56.12
N PRO A 536 10.46 35.32 -55.33
CA PRO A 536 11.51 34.89 -54.38
C PRO A 536 11.55 35.60 -52.99
N GLU A 537 12.52 35.16 -52.18
CA GLU A 537 13.24 35.74 -51.02
C GLU A 537 13.01 37.21 -50.59
N ALA A 538 12.96 37.43 -49.26
CA ALA A 538 13.56 38.59 -48.60
C ALA A 538 13.87 38.31 -47.10
N GLU A 539 15.14 38.46 -46.74
CA GLU A 539 15.66 38.59 -45.38
C GLU A 539 15.19 39.91 -44.73
N SER A 540 14.97 39.95 -43.40
CA SER A 540 15.51 41.00 -42.51
C SER A 540 15.14 40.78 -41.03
N GLU A 541 16.18 40.55 -40.22
CA GLU A 541 16.49 41.13 -38.90
C GLU A 541 15.38 41.66 -37.95
N THR A 542 15.47 41.15 -36.70
CA THR A 542 15.35 41.82 -35.37
C THR A 542 14.09 42.61 -35.02
N VAL A 543 13.42 42.26 -33.90
CA VAL A 543 13.67 42.73 -32.51
C VAL A 543 13.15 41.67 -31.53
#